data_AF-K2AV71-F1
#
_entry.id   AF-K2AV71-F1
#
_cell.length_a   1.000
_cell.length_b   1.000
_cell.length_c   1.000
_cell.angle_alpha   90.00
_cell.angle_beta   90.00
_cell.angle_gamma   90.00
#
_symmetry.space_group_name_H-M   'P 1'
#
loop_
_entity.id
_entity.type
_entity.pdbx_description
1 polymer ?
#
loop_
_entity_poly.entity_id
_entity_poly.type
_entity_poly.pdbx_seq_one_letter_code
_entity_poly.pdbx_strand_id
1 'polypeptide(L)' 'MNFDQLKAALPDYAKDIRLNLNNILDESGATDLQHKQIYPIALASAFATRNQHLIAAV' A
#
# COMPACT_ATOMS: atom_id res chain seq x y z
N MET A 1 0.75 5.38 -12.17
CA MET A 1 1.79 4.64 -11.42
C MET A 1 1.11 3.39 -10.88
N ASN A 2 1.70 2.20 -11.01
CA ASN A 2 1.17 1.00 -10.36
C ASN A 2 1.88 0.75 -9.02
N PHE A 3 1.38 -0.19 -8.22
CA PHE A 3 1.90 -0.47 -6.89
C PHE A 3 3.39 -0.88 -6.88
N ASP A 4 3.86 -1.61 -7.90
CA ASP A 4 5.27 -1.98 -8.02
C ASP A 4 6.17 -0.77 -8.31
N GLN A 5 5.70 0.16 -9.15
CA GLN A 5 6.37 1.43 -9.40
C GLN A 5 6.43 2.32 -8.15
N LEU A 6 5.38 2.32 -7.32
CA LEU A 6 5.38 3.02 -6.02
C LEU A 6 6.50 2.48 -5.12
N LYS A 7 6.59 1.15 -5.00
CA LYS A 7 7.63 0.50 -4.17
C LYS A 7 9.03 0.77 -4.70
N ALA A 8 9.21 0.81 -6.02
CA ALA A 8 10.49 1.12 -6.65
C ALA A 8 10.90 2.59 -6.43
N ALA A 9 9.92 3.52 -6.38
CA ALA A 9 10.16 4.93 -6.14
C ALA A 9 10.50 5.28 -4.68
N LEU A 10 10.30 4.35 -3.74
CA LEU A 10 10.68 4.58 -2.34
C LEU A 10 12.21 4.66 -2.21
N PRO A 11 12.73 5.69 -1.50
CA PRO A 11 14.15 5.83 -1.26
C PRO A 11 14.68 4.77 -0.29
N ASP A 12 16.01 4.58 -0.25
CA ASP A 12 16.64 3.53 0.55
C ASP A 12 16.38 3.66 2.05
N TYR A 13 16.30 4.89 2.56
CA TYR A 13 15.96 5.15 3.97
C TYR A 13 14.52 4.75 4.32
N ALA A 14 13.66 4.52 3.33
CA ALA A 14 12.26 4.12 3.51
C ALA A 14 12.05 2.59 3.38
N LYS A 15 13.10 1.79 3.61
CA LYS A 15 13.07 0.33 3.53
C LYS A 15 11.91 -0.30 4.30
N ASP A 16 11.65 0.15 5.52
CA ASP A 16 10.60 -0.42 6.37
C ASP A 16 9.20 -0.12 5.85
N ILE A 17 8.98 1.07 5.27
CA ILE A 17 7.72 1.42 4.59
C ILE A 17 7.51 0.47 3.41
N ARG A 18 8.55 0.22 2.60
CA ARG A 18 8.47 -0.69 1.45
C ARG A 18 8.13 -2.13 1.88
N LEU A 19 8.75 -2.60 2.97
CA LEU A 19 8.50 -3.93 3.53
C LEU A 19 7.05 -4.05 4.02
N ASN A 20 6.57 -3.07 4.77
CA ASN A 20 5.20 -3.06 5.31
C ASN A 20 4.15 -2.99 4.19
N LEU A 21 4.37 -2.17 3.16
CA LEU A 21 3.49 -2.09 2.00
C LEU A 21 3.34 -3.43 1.26
N ASN A 22 4.41 -4.22 1.16
CA ASN A 22 4.33 -5.58 0.62
C ASN A 22 3.50 -6.52 1.48
N ASN A 23 3.52 -6.34 2.81
CA ASN A 23 2.86 -7.25 3.74
C ASN A 23 1.35 -6.97 3.84
N ILE A 24 0.95 -5.70 3.96
CA ILE A 24 -0.45 -5.34 4.31
C ILE A 24 -1.48 -5.53 3.20
N LEU A 25 -1.04 -5.73 1.95
CA LEU A 25 -1.95 -5.94 0.80
C LEU A 25 -2.25 -7.42 0.53
N ASP A 26 -1.68 -8.33 1.31
CA ASP A 26 -1.91 -9.77 1.23
C ASP A 26 -2.60 -10.27 2.50
N GLU A 27 -3.47 -11.27 2.39
CA GLU A 27 -4.19 -11.84 3.55
C GLU A 27 -3.23 -12.46 4.58
N SER A 28 -2.04 -12.93 4.16
CA SER A 28 -1.01 -13.44 5.07
C SER A 28 -0.43 -12.37 5.99
N GLY A 29 -0.38 -11.11 5.53
CA GLY A 29 0.07 -9.97 6.33
C GLY A 29 -1.05 -9.22 7.04
N ALA A 30 -2.30 -9.52 6.69
CA ALA A 30 -3.53 -8.95 7.26
C ALA A 30 -4.51 -10.06 7.64
N THR A 31 -4.10 -10.95 8.56
CA THR A 31 -4.75 -12.24 8.85
C THR A 31 -6.23 -12.20 9.26
N ASP A 32 -6.71 -11.06 9.74
CA ASP A 32 -8.11 -10.86 10.14
C ASP A 32 -8.97 -10.18 9.06
N LEU A 33 -8.39 -9.90 7.90
CA LEU A 33 -9.04 -9.22 6.78
C LEU A 33 -9.12 -10.13 5.56
N GLN A 34 -10.29 -10.11 4.92
CA GLN A 34 -10.47 -10.70 3.60
C GLN A 34 -9.97 -9.74 2.52
N HIS A 35 -9.58 -10.27 1.37
CA HIS A 35 -9.12 -9.49 0.21
C HIS A 35 -10.09 -8.36 -0.17
N LYS A 36 -11.40 -8.62 -0.07
CA LYS A 36 -12.47 -7.64 -0.32
C LYS A 36 -12.50 -6.47 0.68
N GLN A 37 -11.85 -6.60 1.83
CA GLN A 37 -11.72 -5.56 2.87
C GLN A 37 -10.38 -4.83 2.75
N ILE A 38 -9.31 -5.55 2.42
CA ILE A 38 -7.94 -5.01 2.31
C ILE A 38 -7.88 -3.85 1.31
N TYR A 39 -8.35 -4.04 0.07
CA TYR A 39 -8.24 -3.02 -0.98
C TYR A 39 -9.04 -1.74 -0.68
N PRO A 40 -10.31 -1.80 -0.23
CA PRO A 40 -11.04 -0.59 0.17
C PRO A 40 -10.37 0.17 1.33
N ILE A 41 -9.80 -0.53 2.31
CA ILE A 41 -9.06 0.09 3.42
C ILE A 41 -7.80 0.79 2.91
N ALA A 42 -7.04 0.12 2.03
CA ALA A 42 -5.85 0.68 1.42
C ALA A 42 -6.19 1.94 0.61
N LEU A 43 -7.24 1.90 -0.21
CA LEU A 43 -7.69 3.04 -1.01
C LEU A 43 -8.15 4.21 -0.13
N ALA A 44 -8.96 3.96 0.90
CA ALA A 44 -9.38 4.99 1.84
C ALA A 44 -8.19 5.64 2.56
N SER A 45 -7.22 4.82 2.99
CA SER A 45 -5.99 5.29 3.61
C SER A 45 -5.15 6.15 2.65
N ALA A 46 -5.00 5.72 1.39
CA ALA A 46 -4.33 6.49 0.35
C ALA A 46 -5.00 7.84 0.12
N PHE A 47 -6.34 7.88 0.04
CA PHE A 47 -7.10 9.12 -0.09
C PHE A 47 -6.88 10.09 1.07
N ALA A 48 -6.81 9.58 2.30
CA ALA A 48 -6.56 10.40 3.49
C ALA A 48 -5.21 11.13 3.46
N THR A 49 -4.20 10.58 2.76
CA THR A 49 -2.88 11.24 2.60
C THR A 49 -2.89 12.44 1.67
N ARG A 50 -3.94 12.58 0.83
CA ARG A 50 -4.02 13.57 -0.27
C ARG A 50 -2.86 13.49 -1.27
N ASN A 51 -2.17 12.35 -1.35
CA ASN A 51 -1.10 12.13 -2.32
C ASN A 51 -1.67 11.47 -3.59
N GLN A 52 -1.75 12.24 -4.68
CA GLN A 52 -2.30 11.76 -5.95
C GLN A 52 -1.55 10.57 -6.54
N HIS A 53 -0.23 10.49 -6.34
CA HIS A 53 0.56 9.36 -6.81
C HIS A 53 0.22 8.08 -6.04
N LEU A 54 0.06 8.18 -4.73
CA LEU A 54 -0.32 7.05 -3.89
C LEU A 54 -1.75 6.58 -4.19
N ILE A 55 -2.70 7.50 -4.32
CA ILE A 55 -4.10 7.19 -4.66
C ILE A 55 -4.19 6.46 -6.00
N ALA A 56 -3.40 6.87 -6.99
CA ALA A 56 -3.42 6.25 -8.32
C ALA A 56 -2.73 4.86 -8.37
N ALA A 57 -1.95 4.51 -7.34
CA ALA A 57 -1.15 3.28 -7.31
C ALA A 57 -1.75 2.16 -6.46
N VAL A 58 -2.81 2.45 -5.70
CA VAL A 58 -3.54 1.54 -4.80
C VAL A 58 -4.89 1.22 -5.40
#